data_AF-A0A1G1L2N3-F1
#
_entry.id   AF-A0A1G1L2N3-F1
#
_cell.length_a   1.000
_cell.length_b   1.000
_cell.length_c   1.000
_cell.angle_alpha   90.00
_cell.angle_beta   90.00
_cell.angle_gamma   90.00
#
_symmetry.space_group_name_H-M   'P 1'
#
loop_
_entity.id
_entity.type
_entity.pdbx_description
1 polymer ?
#
loop_
_entity_poly.entity_id
_entity_poly.type
_entity_poly.pdbx_seq_one_letter_code
_entity_poly.pdbx_strand_id
1 'polypeptide(L)'
;MSSEIAREWREKAEEDYCAAIILSQTKRKHLFSSICFHSQQSVEKYLKAYLSREKISFPKTHDLILLKNLCSDEDGDFELVSDLIISLNPYSVEFRYPGERAMRRDAMGAIKALKEIREFVRRKIRLK
;
A
#
# COMPACT_ATOMS: atom_id res chain seq x y z
N MET A 1 18.32 8.49 -12.46
CA MET A 1 17.00 8.34 -13.13
C MET A 1 16.13 7.32 -12.39
N SER A 2 16.42 6.00 -12.39
CA SER A 2 15.57 5.02 -11.68
C SER A 2 15.51 5.22 -10.14
N SER A 3 16.61 5.64 -9.52
CA SER A 3 16.65 5.99 -8.08
C SER A 3 15.79 7.22 -7.72
N GLU A 4 15.62 8.16 -8.65
CA GLU A 4 14.84 9.37 -8.45
C GLU A 4 13.35 9.09 -8.56
N ILE A 5 12.93 8.33 -9.58
CA ILE A 5 11.54 7.88 -9.74
C ILE A 5 11.13 7.02 -8.53
N ALA A 6 12.01 6.12 -8.06
CA ALA A 6 11.75 5.33 -6.85
C ALA A 6 11.57 6.23 -5.60
N ARG A 7 12.34 7.32 -5.49
CA ARG A 7 12.21 8.30 -4.40
C ARG A 7 10.86 9.03 -4.48
N GLU A 8 10.46 9.49 -5.66
CA GLU A 8 9.16 10.15 -5.87
C GLU A 8 7.98 9.24 -5.53
N TRP A 9 8.03 7.97 -5.94
CA TRP A 9 7.01 6.99 -5.55
C TRP A 9 6.96 6.79 -4.04
N ARG A 10 8.11 6.69 -3.39
CA ARG A 10 8.20 6.58 -1.93
C ARG A 10 7.60 7.80 -1.26
N GLU A 11 7.90 9.01 -1.73
CA GLU A 11 7.34 10.25 -1.17
C GLU A 11 5.81 10.27 -1.28
N LYS A 12 5.25 9.91 -2.45
CA LYS A 12 3.80 9.75 -2.62
C LYS A 12 3.20 8.67 -1.74
N ALA A 13 3.94 7.59 -1.45
CA ALA A 13 3.49 6.54 -0.54
C ALA A 13 3.43 7.04 0.91
N GLU A 14 4.38 7.88 1.33
CA GLU A 14 4.40 8.49 2.66
C GLU A 14 3.28 9.51 2.84
N GLU A 15 2.89 10.24 1.80
CA GLU A 15 1.73 11.15 1.84
C GLU A 15 0.44 10.39 2.22
N ASP A 16 0.17 9.27 1.55
CA ASP A 16 -0.98 8.42 1.88
C ASP A 16 -0.85 7.76 3.24
N TYR A 17 0.36 7.33 3.62
CA TYR A 17 0.61 6.79 4.95
C TYR A 17 0.25 7.80 6.04
N CYS A 18 0.73 9.04 5.91
CA CYS A 18 0.41 10.12 6.84
C CYS A 18 -1.10 10.39 6.90
N ALA A 19 -1.78 10.43 5.74
CA ALA A 19 -3.22 10.59 5.68
C ALA A 19 -3.95 9.45 6.43
N ALA A 20 -3.60 8.19 6.17
CA ALA A 20 -4.18 7.03 6.83
C ALA A 20 -3.98 7.08 8.37
N ILE A 21 -2.78 7.45 8.83
CA ILE A 21 -2.49 7.57 10.27
C ILE A 21 -3.29 8.69 10.92
N ILE A 22 -3.30 9.89 10.34
CA ILE A 22 -4.06 11.04 10.88
C ILE A 22 -5.55 10.69 10.94
N LEU A 23 -6.10 10.07 9.89
CA LEU A 23 -7.49 9.63 9.86
C LEU A 23 -7.75 8.54 10.91
N SER A 24 -6.83 7.62 11.16
CA SER A 24 -7.00 6.58 12.18
C SER A 24 -7.04 7.12 13.62
N GLN A 25 -6.47 8.30 13.86
CA GLN A 25 -6.43 8.95 15.18
C GLN A 25 -7.69 9.76 15.48
N THR A 26 -8.51 10.07 14.48
CA THR A 26 -9.75 10.81 14.72
C THR A 26 -10.83 9.94 15.35
N LYS A 27 -11.67 10.53 16.21
CA LYS A 27 -12.83 9.85 16.80
C LYS A 27 -14.02 9.73 15.83
N ARG A 28 -13.91 10.22 14.59
CA ARG A 28 -14.99 10.24 13.60
C ARG A 28 -15.18 8.84 12.98
N LYS A 29 -16.31 8.20 13.30
CA LYS A 29 -16.67 6.84 12.86
C LYS A 29 -16.97 6.70 11.35
N HIS A 30 -16.96 7.79 10.58
CA HIS A 30 -17.35 7.78 9.16
C HIS A 30 -16.16 7.76 8.20
N LEU A 31 -14.92 7.73 8.71
CA LEU A 31 -13.72 7.81 7.88
C LEU A 31 -13.02 6.45 7.66
N PHE A 32 -13.65 5.35 8.07
CA PHE A 32 -13.05 4.01 7.93
C PHE A 32 -12.74 3.66 6.47
N SER A 33 -13.64 3.99 5.53
CA SER A 33 -13.40 3.77 4.11
C SER A 33 -12.19 4.55 3.58
N SER A 34 -12.04 5.80 4.03
CA SER A 34 -10.88 6.63 3.67
C SER A 34 -9.57 6.08 4.26
N ILE A 35 -9.61 5.54 5.48
CA ILE A 35 -8.46 4.88 6.10
C ILE A 35 -8.03 3.66 5.28
N CYS A 36 -8.98 2.80 4.90
CA CYS A 36 -8.71 1.64 4.05
C CYS A 36 -8.14 2.05 2.69
N PHE A 37 -8.74 3.06 2.05
CA PHE A 37 -8.31 3.58 0.76
C PHE A 37 -6.86 4.10 0.79
N HIS A 38 -6.54 5.00 1.72
CA HIS A 38 -5.17 5.52 1.83
C HIS A 38 -4.16 4.42 2.22
N SER A 39 -4.57 3.42 3.00
CA SER A 39 -3.72 2.27 3.32
C SER A 39 -3.36 1.45 2.07
N GLN A 40 -4.36 1.16 1.21
CA GLN A 40 -4.13 0.46 -0.06
C GLN A 40 -3.26 1.29 -1.00
N GLN A 41 -3.55 2.58 -1.17
CA GLN A 41 -2.80 3.48 -2.06
C GLN A 41 -1.34 3.65 -1.63
N SER A 42 -1.09 3.75 -0.32
CA SER A 42 0.27 3.82 0.22
C SER A 42 1.05 2.54 -0.11
N VAL A 43 0.47 1.36 0.12
CA VAL A 43 1.09 0.08 -0.22
C VAL A 43 1.36 -0.05 -1.72
N GLU A 44 0.40 0.29 -2.57
CA GLU A 44 0.56 0.29 -4.02
C GLU A 44 1.79 1.10 -4.47
N LYS A 45 1.92 2.32 -3.92
CA LYS A 45 3.02 3.23 -4.25
C LYS A 45 4.35 2.74 -3.71
N TYR A 46 4.39 2.06 -2.55
CA TYR A 46 5.61 1.39 -2.08
C TYR A 46 6.05 0.26 -3.00
N LEU A 47 5.12 -0.59 -3.46
CA LEU A 47 5.45 -1.64 -4.42
C LEU A 47 6.01 -1.04 -5.72
N LYS A 48 5.37 0.01 -6.24
CA LYS A 48 5.86 0.76 -7.42
C LYS A 48 7.22 1.43 -7.18
N ALA A 49 7.49 1.91 -5.96
CA ALA A 49 8.81 2.45 -5.60
C ALA A 49 9.89 1.37 -5.66
N TYR A 50 9.60 0.17 -5.14
CA TYR A 50 10.50 -0.98 -5.21
C TYR A 50 10.75 -1.40 -6.67
N LEU A 51 9.69 -1.62 -7.46
CA LEU A 51 9.82 -1.99 -8.87
C LEU A 51 10.59 -0.95 -9.68
N SER A 52 10.33 0.34 -9.45
CA SER A 52 11.06 1.44 -10.10
C SER A 52 12.55 1.42 -9.78
N ARG A 53 12.91 1.05 -8.55
CA ARG A 53 14.31 0.93 -8.12
C ARG A 53 15.01 -0.25 -8.80
N GLU A 54 14.33 -1.39 -8.91
CA GLU A 54 14.86 -2.56 -9.65
C GLU A 54 14.74 -2.40 -11.17
N LYS A 55 14.21 -1.27 -11.66
CA LYS A 55 14.01 -0.96 -13.09
C LYS A 55 13.04 -1.92 -13.78
N ILE A 56 12.12 -2.50 -13.02
CA ILE A 56 11.07 -3.38 -13.51
C ILE A 56 9.89 -2.52 -13.97
N SER A 57 9.45 -2.73 -15.21
CA SER A 57 8.27 -2.04 -15.76
C SER A 57 6.99 -2.65 -15.20
N PHE A 58 5.99 -1.81 -14.93
CA PHE A 58 4.69 -2.22 -14.42
C PHE A 58 3.55 -1.43 -15.09
N PRO A 59 2.36 -2.02 -15.22
CA PRO A 59 1.21 -1.33 -15.80
C PRO A 59 0.65 -0.26 -14.85
N LYS A 60 -0.07 0.71 -15.41
CA LYS A 60 -0.89 1.64 -14.61
C LYS A 60 -2.11 0.90 -14.06
N THR A 61 -1.95 0.29 -12.89
CA THR A 61 -2.99 -0.48 -12.20
C THR A 61 -3.03 -0.15 -10.71
N HIS A 62 -4.18 -0.44 -10.09
CA HIS A 62 -4.39 -0.45 -8.64
C HIS A 62 -4.41 -1.87 -8.04
N ASP A 63 -4.19 -2.88 -8.88
CA ASP A 63 -4.14 -4.28 -8.47
C ASP A 63 -2.83 -4.56 -7.70
N LEU A 64 -2.97 -4.69 -6.38
CA LEU A 64 -1.86 -5.00 -5.50
C LEU A 64 -1.31 -6.41 -5.72
N ILE A 65 -2.14 -7.36 -6.15
CA ILE A 65 -1.74 -8.75 -6.38
C ILE A 65 -0.78 -8.80 -7.57
N LEU A 66 -1.14 -8.11 -8.67
CA LEU A 66 -0.28 -8.00 -9.83
C LEU A 66 1.07 -7.36 -9.48
N LEU A 67 1.05 -6.23 -8.76
CA LEU A 67 2.28 -5.54 -8.36
C LEU A 67 3.12 -6.39 -7.39
N LYS A 68 2.48 -7.10 -6.46
CA LYS A 68 3.16 -8.03 -5.56
C LYS A 68 3.88 -9.12 -6.33
N ASN A 69 3.20 -9.73 -7.31
CA ASN A 69 3.79 -10.82 -8.10
C ASN A 69 5.04 -10.36 -8.86
N LEU A 70 5.00 -9.16 -9.45
CA LEU A 70 6.19 -8.56 -10.06
C LEU A 70 7.33 -8.33 -9.06
N CYS A 71 7.02 -7.97 -7.81
CA CYS A 71 8.03 -7.84 -6.76
C CYS A 71 8.59 -9.20 -6.33
N SER A 72 7.74 -10.22 -6.19
CA SER A 72 8.15 -11.56 -5.75
C SER A 72 8.97 -12.32 -6.79
N ASP A 73 8.72 -12.05 -8.08
CA ASP A 73 9.52 -12.61 -9.18
C ASP A 73 10.99 -12.16 -9.11
N GLU A 74 11.24 -10.95 -8.60
CA GLU A 74 12.59 -10.40 -8.37
C GLU A 74 13.14 -10.74 -6.96
N ASP A 75 12.28 -10.70 -5.94
CA ASP A 75 12.66 -10.91 -4.53
C ASP A 75 11.57 -11.70 -3.80
N GLY A 76 11.81 -13.01 -3.64
CA GLY A 76 10.87 -13.95 -3.03
C GLY A 76 10.45 -13.60 -1.60
N ASP A 77 11.16 -12.72 -0.89
CA ASP A 77 10.75 -12.28 0.46
C ASP A 77 9.42 -11.52 0.44
N PHE A 78 8.98 -11.01 -0.71
CA PHE A 78 7.64 -10.40 -0.83
C PHE A 78 6.51 -11.40 -0.52
N GLU A 79 6.77 -12.72 -0.59
CA GLU A 79 5.81 -13.73 -0.15
C GLU A 79 5.56 -13.69 1.37
N LEU A 80 6.51 -13.19 2.16
CA LEU A 80 6.37 -13.05 3.63
C LEU A 80 5.27 -12.05 4.02
N VAL A 81 4.90 -11.13 3.11
CA VAL A 81 3.87 -10.12 3.31
C VAL A 81 2.69 -10.25 2.33
N SER A 82 2.63 -11.36 1.59
CA SER A 82 1.65 -11.61 0.53
C SER A 82 0.21 -11.50 1.03
N ASP A 83 -0.12 -12.19 2.13
CA ASP A 83 -1.46 -12.19 2.72
C ASP A 83 -1.92 -10.79 3.13
N LEU A 84 -1.00 -9.99 3.69
CA LEU A 84 -1.28 -8.59 4.07
C LEU A 84 -1.59 -7.75 2.83
N ILE A 85 -0.81 -7.89 1.76
CA ILE A 85 -1.02 -7.15 0.51
C ILE A 85 -2.36 -7.55 -0.13
N ILE A 86 -2.66 -8.85 -0.20
CA ILE A 86 -3.91 -9.38 -0.76
C ILE A 86 -5.11 -8.83 0.02
N SER A 87 -5.04 -8.79 1.35
CA SER A 87 -6.12 -8.26 2.21
C SER A 87 -6.47 -6.78 1.95
N LEU A 88 -5.53 -6.00 1.41
CA LEU A 88 -5.72 -4.58 1.11
C LEU A 88 -6.28 -4.33 -0.29
N ASN A 89 -6.18 -5.31 -1.20
CA ASN A 89 -6.55 -5.17 -2.61
C ASN A 89 -8.00 -4.67 -2.84
N PRO A 90 -9.01 -5.17 -2.10
CA PRO A 90 -10.41 -4.77 -2.34
C PRO A 90 -10.66 -3.27 -2.08
N TYR A 91 -9.85 -2.64 -1.23
CA TYR A 91 -10.02 -1.24 -0.82
C TYR A 91 -9.70 -0.22 -1.91
N SER A 92 -9.17 -0.67 -3.06
CA SER A 92 -9.06 0.15 -4.28
C SER A 92 -10.42 0.44 -4.93
N VAL A 93 -11.46 -0.34 -4.64
CA VAL A 93 -12.78 -0.24 -5.29
C VAL A 93 -13.96 -0.27 -4.31
N GLU A 94 -13.94 -1.11 -3.28
CA GLU A 94 -15.10 -1.55 -2.47
C GLU A 94 -15.75 -0.52 -1.54
N PHE A 95 -15.45 0.78 -1.65
CA PHE A 95 -16.13 1.80 -0.83
C PHE A 95 -16.59 3.02 -1.61
N ARG A 96 -16.74 2.88 -2.92
CA ARG A 96 -17.18 3.96 -3.81
C ARG A 96 -18.68 4.00 -4.05
N TYR A 97 -19.43 2.98 -3.63
CA TYR A 97 -20.88 2.87 -3.86
C TYR A 97 -21.69 3.00 -2.55
N PRO A 98 -22.82 3.71 -2.57
CA PRO A 98 -23.74 3.76 -1.43
C PRO A 98 -24.22 2.37 -1.01
N GLY A 99 -24.06 2.02 0.27
CA GLY A 99 -24.47 0.73 0.83
C GLY A 99 -23.31 -0.09 1.39
N GLU A 100 -22.12 0.08 0.85
CA GLU A 100 -20.88 -0.55 1.33
C GLU A 100 -20.14 0.41 2.26
N ARG A 101 -19.83 -0.02 3.48
CA ARG A 101 -19.08 0.79 4.44
C ARG A 101 -18.06 -0.06 5.13
N ALA A 102 -16.80 0.41 5.13
CA ALA A 102 -15.78 -0.17 5.98
C ALA A 102 -16.19 -0.03 7.45
N MET A 103 -15.98 -1.08 8.21
CA MET A 103 -16.10 -1.07 9.66
C MET A 103 -14.77 -0.70 10.29
N ARG A 104 -14.83 -0.39 11.60
CA ARG A 104 -13.64 -0.11 12.40
C ARG A 104 -12.59 -1.22 12.30
N ARG A 105 -13.03 -2.49 12.27
CA ARG A 105 -12.14 -3.65 12.18
C ARG A 105 -11.33 -3.64 10.88
N ASP A 106 -11.97 -3.25 9.77
CA ASP A 106 -11.35 -3.23 8.44
C ASP A 106 -10.29 -2.12 8.40
N ALA A 107 -10.63 -0.92 8.89
CA ALA A 107 -9.69 0.20 8.99
C ALA A 107 -8.49 -0.10 9.89
N MET A 108 -8.72 -0.73 11.05
CA MET A 108 -7.63 -1.12 11.95
C MET A 108 -6.75 -2.22 11.37
N GLY A 109 -7.35 -3.20 10.69
CA GLY A 109 -6.63 -4.23 9.95
C GLY A 109 -5.77 -3.63 8.83
N ALA A 110 -6.35 -2.70 8.07
CA ALA A 110 -5.64 -1.99 7.01
C ALA A 110 -4.44 -1.20 7.52
N ILE A 111 -4.58 -0.48 8.64
CA ILE A 111 -3.49 0.26 9.27
C ILE A 111 -2.38 -0.66 9.77
N LYS A 112 -2.73 -1.82 10.33
CA LYS A 112 -1.75 -2.82 10.77
C LYS A 112 -0.95 -3.36 9.57
N ALA A 113 -1.64 -3.83 8.53
CA ALA A 113 -1.02 -4.31 7.31
C ALA A 113 -0.13 -3.24 6.66
N LEU A 114 -0.63 -2.00 6.54
CA LEU A 114 0.12 -0.86 6.01
C LEU A 114 1.45 -0.65 6.74
N LYS A 115 1.45 -0.65 8.08
CA LYS A 115 2.68 -0.43 8.87
C LYS A 115 3.69 -1.54 8.64
N GLU A 116 3.26 -2.79 8.66
CA GLU A 116 4.13 -3.95 8.45
C GLU A 116 4.74 -3.96 7.05
N ILE A 117 3.93 -3.73 6.01
CA ILE A 117 4.39 -3.66 4.62
C ILE A 117 5.32 -2.47 4.41
N ARG A 118 5.01 -1.30 4.98
CA ARG A 118 5.86 -0.11 4.90
C ARG A 118 7.26 -0.40 5.44
N GLU A 119 7.37 -0.97 6.63
CA GLU A 119 8.66 -1.31 7.23
C GLU A 119 9.41 -2.37 6.43
N PHE A 120 8.70 -3.37 5.89
CA PHE A 120 9.26 -4.36 4.98
C PHE A 120 9.84 -3.70 3.71
N VAL A 121 9.03 -2.96 2.96
CA VAL A 121 9.43 -2.39 1.68
C VAL A 121 10.50 -1.30 1.86
N ARG A 122 10.45 -0.49 2.92
CA ARG A 122 11.50 0.51 3.20
C ARG A 122 12.86 -0.13 3.45
N ARG A 123 12.92 -1.29 4.13
CA ARG A 123 14.17 -2.05 4.27
C ARG A 123 14.64 -2.54 2.91
N LYS A 124 13.74 -3.12 2.11
CA LYS A 124 14.06 -3.55 0.76
C LYS A 124 14.64 -2.41 -0.06
N ILE A 125 13.95 -1.26 -0.16
CA ILE A 125 14.37 -0.06 -0.93
C ILE A 125 15.71 0.54 -0.47
N ARG A 126 16.04 0.46 0.83
CA ARG A 126 17.31 0.97 1.38
C ARG A 126 18.51 0.04 1.20
N LEU A 127 18.28 -1.26 1.05
CA LEU A 127 19.34 -2.23 0.85
C LEU A 127 19.80 -2.19 -0.62
N LYS A 128 20.86 -1.43 -0.88
CA LYS A 128 21.88 -1.63 -1.92
C LYS A 128 23.03 -0.65 -1.67
#